data_AF-A0AA94JH79-F1
#
_entry.id   AF-A0AA94JH79-F1
#
_cell.length_a   1.000
_cell.length_b   1.000
_cell.length_c   1.000
_cell.angle_alpha   90.00
_cell.angle_beta   90.00
_cell.angle_gamma   90.00
#
_symmetry.space_group_name_H-M   'P 1'
#
loop_
_entity.id
_entity.type
_entity.pdbx_description
1 polymer ?
#
loop_
_entity_poly.entity_id
_entity_poly.type
_entity_poly.pdbx_seq_one_letter_code
_entity_poly.pdbx_strand_id
1 'polypeptide(L)'
;MSACWALQGMSGPQKSVLISLADNANDEGFCWPSVAKISKRTCLSERAVQNSIKWLCTAGILSLQERMGRSTVYTITPASYAPPQEMHPAGDAPQPPHVVHPTPAPRAPRTVIEPSLEPIKSPSASETSADDETIPHEKIRELYNQVLGGKLARCLGLTEKHRRKIRACHNLKLEGKFVVREGGLSFWEGLFNDVLDCPFLLGTNNRAWAADFEFLTTAANIQKFMEGKYDAR
;
A
#
# COMPACT_ATOMS: atom_id res chain seq x y z
N MET A 1 8.64 21.67 9.16
CA MET A 1 7.45 21.68 8.26
C MET A 1 6.99 23.05 7.77
N SER A 2 7.50 24.16 8.30
CA SER A 2 7.21 25.53 7.84
C SER A 2 7.48 25.78 6.34
N ALA A 3 8.37 24.99 5.72
CA ALA A 3 8.70 25.08 4.30
C ALA A 3 7.50 24.84 3.34
N CYS A 4 6.49 24.06 3.75
CA CYS A 4 5.31 23.80 2.90
C CYS A 4 4.46 25.06 2.65
N TRP A 5 4.55 26.06 3.53
CA TRP A 5 3.83 27.33 3.36
C TRP A 5 4.37 28.17 2.21
N ALA A 6 5.67 28.09 1.94
CA ALA A 6 6.34 28.84 0.87
C ALA A 6 6.02 28.30 -0.53
N LEU A 7 5.60 27.04 -0.67
CA LEU A 7 5.33 26.42 -1.97
C LEU A 7 4.10 27.05 -2.65
N GLN A 8 4.24 27.49 -3.90
CA GLN A 8 3.17 28.11 -4.69
C GLN A 8 2.81 27.25 -5.92
N GLY A 9 1.82 27.68 -6.72
CA GLY A 9 1.44 26.98 -7.97
C GLY A 9 0.47 25.81 -7.81
N MET A 10 -0.20 25.70 -6.66
CA MET A 10 -1.22 24.69 -6.37
C MET A 10 -2.56 25.34 -6.00
N SER A 11 -3.66 24.62 -6.24
CA SER A 11 -5.00 25.05 -5.84
C SER A 11 -5.19 25.05 -4.32
N GLY A 12 -6.19 25.80 -3.83
CA GLY A 12 -6.53 25.87 -2.41
C GLY A 12 -6.72 24.49 -1.74
N PRO A 13 -7.49 23.55 -2.33
CA PRO A 13 -7.63 22.19 -1.79
C PRO A 13 -6.30 21.43 -1.70
N GLN A 14 -5.45 21.53 -2.73
CA GLN A 14 -4.13 20.88 -2.74
C GLN A 14 -3.25 21.44 -1.63
N LYS A 15 -3.24 22.76 -1.44
CA LYS A 15 -2.47 23.39 -0.37
C LYS A 15 -3.00 23.03 1.01
N SER A 16 -4.31 23.02 1.18
CA SER A 16 -4.95 22.61 2.44
C SER A 16 -4.58 21.17 2.83
N VAL A 17 -4.62 20.24 1.87
CA VAL A 17 -4.20 18.84 2.08
C VAL A 17 -2.71 18.77 2.42
N LEU A 18 -1.84 19.46 1.69
CA LEU A 18 -0.40 19.49 1.96
C LEU A 18 -0.10 19.99 3.38
N ILE A 19 -0.70 21.10 3.80
CA ILE A 19 -0.52 21.65 5.14
C ILE A 19 -1.08 20.70 6.21
N SER A 20 -2.23 20.07 5.97
CA SER A 20 -2.79 19.08 6.90
C SER A 20 -1.87 17.86 7.05
N LEU A 21 -1.24 17.39 5.97
CA LEU A 21 -0.28 16.29 6.04
C LEU A 21 1.01 16.75 6.75
N ALA A 22 1.44 17.99 6.47
CA ALA A 22 2.61 18.59 7.06
C ALA A 22 2.52 18.70 8.59
N ASP A 23 1.36 19.10 9.09
CA ASP A 23 1.09 19.22 10.53
C ASP A 23 1.09 17.87 11.26
N ASN A 24 0.82 16.75 10.56
CA ASN A 24 0.81 15.41 11.15
C ASN A 24 2.13 14.64 10.95
N ALA A 25 3.16 15.24 10.34
CA ALA A 25 4.40 14.52 10.12
C ALA A 25 5.34 14.59 11.31
N ASN A 26 6.15 13.54 11.45
CA ASN A 26 7.25 13.49 12.42
C ASN A 26 8.46 14.32 11.92
N ASP A 27 9.51 14.37 12.74
CA ASP A 27 10.73 15.14 12.43
C ASP A 27 11.46 14.66 11.16
N GLU A 28 11.24 13.41 10.77
CA GLU A 28 11.77 12.80 9.54
C GLU A 28 10.86 13.04 8.31
N GLY A 29 9.70 13.68 8.48
CA GLY A 29 8.78 14.02 7.40
C GLY A 29 7.79 12.92 7.00
N PHE A 30 7.69 11.84 7.79
CA PHE A 30 6.69 10.78 7.62
C PHE A 30 5.38 11.11 8.33
N CYS A 31 4.25 10.82 7.68
CA CYS A 31 2.93 10.89 8.29
C CYS A 31 2.02 9.72 7.84
N TRP A 32 1.04 9.37 8.68
CA TRP A 32 0.12 8.24 8.45
C TRP A 32 -1.38 8.54 8.63
N PRO A 33 -1.90 9.73 8.27
CA PRO A 33 -3.32 10.00 8.40
C PRO A 33 -4.15 9.21 7.36
N SER A 34 -5.32 8.74 7.75
CA SER A 34 -6.28 8.18 6.80
C SER A 34 -6.89 9.28 5.92
N VAL A 35 -7.38 8.93 4.73
CA VAL A 35 -8.08 9.88 3.83
C VAL A 35 -9.27 10.52 4.55
N ALA A 36 -10.03 9.75 5.34
CA ALA A 36 -11.13 10.25 6.15
C ALA A 36 -10.67 11.29 7.20
N LYS A 37 -9.52 11.08 7.84
CA LYS A 37 -8.94 12.05 8.80
C LYS A 37 -8.60 13.37 8.09
N ILE A 38 -7.98 13.30 6.92
CA ILE A 38 -7.61 14.48 6.12
C ILE A 38 -8.87 15.21 5.66
N SER A 39 -9.86 14.47 5.15
CA SER A 39 -11.17 15.01 4.73
C SER A 39 -11.84 15.80 5.86
N LYS A 40 -11.92 15.22 7.07
CA LYS A 40 -12.48 15.90 8.24
C LYS A 40 -11.71 17.16 8.62
N ARG A 41 -10.39 17.16 8.51
CA ARG A 41 -9.54 18.32 8.86
C ARG A 41 -9.58 19.44 7.82
N THR A 42 -9.71 19.09 6.55
CA THR A 42 -9.67 20.04 5.43
C THR A 42 -11.06 20.46 4.96
N CYS A 43 -12.13 19.85 5.50
CA CYS A 43 -13.51 20.02 5.06
C CYS A 43 -13.75 19.69 3.57
N LEU A 44 -12.85 18.91 2.97
CA LEU A 44 -12.94 18.46 1.58
C LEU A 44 -13.61 17.09 1.51
N SER A 45 -14.26 16.79 0.39
CA SER A 45 -14.71 15.41 0.13
C SER A 45 -13.51 14.46 0.00
N GLU A 46 -13.69 13.19 0.36
CA GLU A 46 -12.62 12.20 0.22
C GLU A 46 -12.09 12.11 -1.22
N ARG A 47 -12.96 12.31 -2.21
CA ARG A 47 -12.58 12.35 -3.62
C ARG A 47 -11.67 13.54 -3.95
N ALA A 48 -11.97 14.72 -3.40
CA ALA A 48 -11.12 15.91 -3.55
C ALA A 48 -9.77 15.73 -2.85
N VAL A 49 -9.74 15.08 -1.68
CA VAL A 49 -8.50 14.73 -0.97
C VAL A 49 -7.66 13.77 -1.81
N GLN A 50 -8.24 12.67 -2.32
CA GLN A 50 -7.53 11.71 -3.17
C GLN A 50 -6.96 12.36 -4.44
N ASN A 51 -7.75 13.22 -5.10
CA ASN A 51 -7.28 13.94 -6.29
C ASN A 51 -6.13 14.91 -5.95
N SER A 52 -6.20 15.57 -4.79
CA SER A 52 -5.14 16.46 -4.31
C SER A 52 -3.85 15.70 -4.02
N ILE A 53 -3.94 14.55 -3.32
CA ILE A 53 -2.81 13.67 -3.05
C ILE A 53 -2.17 13.19 -4.36
N LYS A 54 -2.98 12.73 -5.32
CA LYS A 54 -2.49 12.30 -6.64
C LYS A 54 -1.71 13.41 -7.36
N TRP A 55 -2.22 14.64 -7.31
CA TRP A 55 -1.54 15.78 -7.90
C TRP A 55 -0.23 16.09 -7.17
N LEU A 56 -0.22 16.10 -5.83
CA LEU A 56 0.99 16.34 -5.02
C LEU A 56 2.08 15.30 -5.28
N CYS A 57 1.71 14.03 -5.54
CA CYS A 57 2.65 13.01 -5.97
C CYS A 57 3.21 13.29 -7.37
N THR A 58 2.35 13.69 -8.30
CA THR A 58 2.75 14.02 -9.68
C THR A 58 3.68 15.24 -9.70
N ALA A 59 3.45 16.20 -8.82
CA ALA A 59 4.28 17.38 -8.64
C ALA A 59 5.61 17.11 -7.88
N GLY A 60 5.85 15.88 -7.41
CA GLY A 60 7.07 15.51 -6.69
C GLY A 60 7.21 16.07 -5.26
N ILE A 61 6.17 16.72 -4.74
CA ILE A 61 6.14 17.30 -3.37
C ILE A 61 5.99 16.18 -2.33
N LEU A 62 5.30 15.12 -2.71
CA LEU A 62 4.85 14.07 -1.82
C LEU A 62 5.16 12.69 -2.41
N SER A 63 5.66 11.79 -1.57
CA SER A 63 5.81 10.37 -1.90
C SER A 63 4.82 9.54 -1.12
N LEU A 64 4.20 8.58 -1.80
CA LEU A 64 3.16 7.72 -1.25
C LEU A 64 3.63 6.27 -1.24
N GLN A 65 3.63 5.65 -0.07
CA GLN A 65 3.90 4.23 0.10
C GLN A 65 2.68 3.52 0.66
N GLU A 66 2.02 2.75 -0.19
CA GLU A 66 0.91 1.88 0.22
C GLU A 66 1.46 0.67 0.97
N ARG A 67 1.02 0.49 2.21
CA ARG A 67 1.34 -0.70 2.99
C ARG A 67 0.16 -1.66 2.90
N MET A 68 0.39 -2.85 2.35
CA MET A 68 -0.66 -3.87 2.25
C MET A 68 -1.24 -4.17 3.63
N GLY A 69 -2.54 -3.91 3.81
CA GLY A 69 -3.25 -4.14 5.07
C GLY A 69 -2.94 -3.16 6.21
N ARG A 70 -2.25 -2.04 5.94
CA ARG A 70 -1.96 -0.97 6.91
C ARG A 70 -2.21 0.40 6.31
N SER A 71 -2.24 1.44 7.15
CA SER A 71 -2.36 2.82 6.69
C SER A 71 -1.23 3.19 5.73
N THR A 72 -1.57 3.92 4.68
CA THR A 72 -0.63 4.54 3.75
C THR A 72 0.33 5.45 4.49
N VAL A 73 1.61 5.38 4.13
CA VAL A 73 2.62 6.34 4.58
C VAL A 73 2.76 7.42 3.54
N TYR A 74 2.76 8.66 3.97
CA TYR A 74 3.15 9.78 3.12
C TYR A 74 4.46 10.37 3.65
N THR A 75 5.38 10.61 2.73
CA THR A 75 6.63 11.32 3.01
C THR A 75 6.56 12.65 2.31
N ILE A 76 6.70 13.74 3.07
CA ILE A 76 6.70 15.09 2.52
C ILE A 76 8.15 15.52 2.33
N THR A 77 8.50 15.90 1.10
CA THR A 77 9.86 16.33 0.77
C THR A 77 9.80 17.71 0.10
N PRO A 78 9.68 18.80 0.88
CA PRO A 78 9.49 20.14 0.33
C PRO A 78 10.67 20.59 -0.54
N ALA A 79 11.88 20.09 -0.24
CA ALA A 79 13.11 20.38 -0.98
C ALA A 79 13.06 19.90 -2.44
N SER A 80 12.29 18.85 -2.75
CA SER A 80 12.13 18.32 -4.11
C SER A 80 11.25 19.20 -5.01
N TYR A 81 10.55 20.20 -4.44
CA TYR A 81 9.69 21.14 -5.16
C TYR A 81 10.31 22.54 -5.29
N ALA A 82 11.61 22.69 -4.98
CA ALA A 82 12.30 23.94 -5.29
C ALA A 82 12.36 24.11 -6.82
N PRO A 83 11.98 25.28 -7.38
CA PRO A 83 12.48 25.67 -8.69
C PRO A 83 14.00 25.52 -8.68
N PRO A 84 14.67 25.16 -9.80
CA PRO A 84 16.12 25.10 -9.86
C PRO A 84 16.66 26.39 -9.24
N GLN A 85 17.38 26.28 -8.12
CA GLN A 85 18.11 27.43 -7.62
C GLN A 85 19.19 27.69 -8.67
N GLU A 86 19.00 28.72 -9.49
CA GLU A 86 20.14 29.38 -10.12
C GLU A 86 20.98 29.95 -8.99
N MET A 87 21.89 29.13 -8.48
CA MET A 87 22.95 29.53 -7.57
C MET A 87 23.89 30.44 -8.37
N HIS A 88 23.53 31.71 -8.51
CA HIS A 88 24.52 32.69 -8.91
C HIS A 88 25.52 32.81 -7.75
N PRO A 89 26.83 32.59 -7.99
CA PRO A 89 27.82 32.87 -6.96
C PRO A 89 27.67 34.32 -6.52
N ALA A 90 27.63 34.55 -5.21
CA ALA A 90 27.68 35.90 -4.65
C ALA A 90 28.99 36.54 -5.12
N GLY A 91 28.91 37.47 -6.07
CA GLY A 91 30.07 38.03 -6.79
C GLY A 91 31.09 38.76 -5.91
N ASP A 92 30.73 39.08 -4.66
CA ASP A 92 31.54 39.91 -3.75
C ASP A 92 31.81 39.26 -2.38
N ALA A 93 31.63 37.94 -2.25
CA ALA A 93 32.06 37.26 -1.01
C ALA A 93 33.60 37.14 -1.00
N PRO A 94 34.30 37.70 0.01
CA PRO A 94 35.74 37.51 0.15
C PRO A 94 36.04 36.02 0.26
N GLN A 95 37.05 35.54 -0.46
CA GLN A 95 37.52 34.17 -0.31
C GLN A 95 37.88 33.92 1.16
N PRO A 96 37.42 32.83 1.78
CA PRO A 96 37.77 32.53 3.16
C PRO A 96 39.30 32.39 3.26
N PRO A 97 39.96 33.07 4.21
CA PRO A 97 41.41 32.96 4.38
C PRO A 97 41.78 31.50 4.63
N HIS A 98 42.41 30.86 3.64
CA HIS A 98 42.94 29.51 3.79
C HIS A 98 44.28 29.59 4.52
N VAL A 99 44.24 29.93 5.81
CA VAL A 99 45.42 29.88 6.67
C VAL A 99 45.63 28.41 7.04
N VAL A 100 46.43 27.73 6.24
CA VAL A 100 46.88 26.36 6.55
C VAL A 100 47.85 26.42 7.72
N HIS A 101 47.35 26.16 8.92
CA HIS A 101 48.21 25.93 10.08
C HIS A 101 48.98 24.61 9.83
N PRO A 102 50.30 24.54 10.09
CA PRO A 102 51.00 23.26 10.12
C PRO A 102 50.44 22.42 11.26
N THR A 103 49.89 21.25 10.94
CA THR A 103 49.42 20.27 11.92
C THR A 103 50.61 19.74 12.75
N PRO A 104 50.66 19.89 14.08
CA PRO A 104 51.62 19.16 14.90
C PRO A 104 51.02 17.85 15.42
N ALA A 105 51.91 16.88 15.61
CA ALA A 105 51.79 15.61 16.34
C ALA A 105 51.55 14.32 15.50
N PRO A 106 52.62 13.54 15.21
CA PRO A 106 52.57 12.20 14.58
C PRO A 106 51.93 11.09 15.43
N ARG A 107 51.17 11.41 16.48
CA ARG A 107 50.84 10.44 17.55
C ARG A 107 49.40 10.48 18.06
N ALA A 108 48.45 10.95 17.25
CA ALA A 108 47.03 10.73 17.54
C ALA A 108 46.65 9.28 17.20
N PRO A 109 46.02 8.51 18.10
CA PRO A 109 45.60 7.15 17.81
C PRO A 109 44.49 7.16 16.73
N ARG A 110 44.65 6.33 15.70
CA ARG A 110 43.63 6.10 14.67
C ARG A 110 42.39 5.51 15.34
N THR A 111 41.27 6.21 15.32
CA THR A 111 39.97 5.63 15.66
C THR A 111 39.53 4.73 14.51
N VAL A 112 39.63 3.42 14.72
CA VAL A 112 38.99 2.43 13.87
C VAL A 112 37.49 2.51 14.18
N ILE A 113 36.70 2.97 13.22
CA ILE A 113 35.24 2.84 13.29
C ILE A 113 34.95 1.38 12.98
N GLU A 114 34.84 0.58 14.03
CA GLU A 114 34.37 -0.80 13.97
C GLU A 114 32.88 -0.77 13.60
N PRO A 115 32.44 -1.30 12.45
CA PRO A 115 31.03 -1.34 12.13
C PRO A 115 30.35 -2.31 13.09
N SER A 116 29.60 -1.77 14.05
CA SER A 116 28.71 -2.55 14.91
C SER A 116 27.67 -3.23 14.01
N LEU A 117 27.83 -4.53 13.79
CA LEU A 117 26.77 -5.38 13.26
C LEU A 117 25.73 -5.57 14.36
N GLU A 118 24.84 -4.59 14.51
CA GLU A 118 23.63 -4.79 15.29
C GLU A 118 22.77 -5.85 14.57
N PRO A 119 22.29 -6.90 15.27
CA PRO A 119 21.42 -7.90 14.66
C PRO A 119 20.11 -7.24 14.25
N ILE A 120 19.94 -7.08 12.94
CA ILE A 120 18.67 -6.76 12.32
C ILE A 120 17.70 -7.87 12.72
N LYS A 121 16.73 -7.58 13.60
CA LYS A 121 15.52 -8.40 13.72
C LYS A 121 14.72 -8.20 12.44
N SER A 122 15.15 -8.90 11.39
CA SER A 122 14.32 -9.24 10.26
C SER A 122 13.05 -9.91 10.80
N PRO A 123 11.83 -9.51 10.38
CA PRO A 123 10.69 -10.39 10.57
C PRO A 123 11.00 -11.66 9.78
N SER A 124 11.26 -12.71 10.55
CA SER A 124 11.58 -14.06 10.12
C SER A 124 10.68 -14.49 8.96
N ALA A 125 11.24 -14.45 7.76
CA ALA A 125 10.75 -15.20 6.62
C ALA A 125 11.16 -16.66 6.84
N SER A 126 10.44 -17.37 7.71
CA SER A 126 10.77 -18.76 8.02
C SER A 126 9.60 -19.48 8.68
N GLU A 127 8.46 -19.60 7.99
CA GLU A 127 7.45 -20.65 8.24
C GLU A 127 6.72 -21.07 6.94
N THR A 128 7.40 -21.04 5.77
CA THR A 128 6.69 -21.16 4.47
C THR A 128 6.75 -22.50 3.75
N SER A 129 7.33 -23.58 4.30
CA SER A 129 7.62 -24.76 3.47
C SER A 129 6.74 -26.00 3.67
N ALA A 130 5.97 -26.14 4.76
CA ALA A 130 5.17 -27.37 4.97
C ALA A 130 3.68 -27.21 4.66
N ASP A 131 3.10 -26.04 4.93
CA ASP A 131 1.66 -25.80 4.80
C ASP A 131 1.25 -25.25 3.41
N ASP A 132 2.22 -24.96 2.54
CA ASP A 132 1.94 -24.43 1.19
C ASP A 132 1.73 -25.52 0.14
N GLU A 133 2.36 -26.69 0.31
CA GLU A 133 2.15 -27.86 -0.56
C GLU A 133 0.77 -28.49 -0.39
N THR A 134 0.13 -28.32 0.77
CA THR A 134 -1.18 -28.92 1.07
C THR A 134 -2.36 -28.15 0.46
N ILE A 135 -2.16 -26.88 0.09
CA ILE A 135 -3.24 -26.03 -0.42
C ILE A 135 -3.35 -26.20 -1.94
N PRO A 136 -4.51 -26.65 -2.47
CA PRO A 136 -4.68 -26.99 -3.88
C PRO A 136 -4.91 -25.75 -4.77
N HIS A 137 -3.92 -24.85 -4.79
CA HIS A 137 -3.94 -23.56 -5.48
C HIS A 137 -4.38 -23.68 -6.96
N GLU A 138 -3.69 -24.50 -7.75
CA GLU A 138 -4.00 -24.63 -9.18
C GLU A 138 -5.39 -25.24 -9.41
N LYS A 139 -5.82 -26.20 -8.58
CA LYS A 139 -7.15 -26.78 -8.71
C LYS A 139 -8.26 -25.77 -8.43
N ILE A 140 -8.07 -24.86 -7.47
CA ILE A 140 -9.04 -23.77 -7.19
C ILE A 140 -9.16 -22.84 -8.40
N ARG A 141 -8.03 -22.52 -9.05
CA ARG A 141 -8.01 -21.72 -10.28
C ARG A 141 -8.71 -22.44 -11.44
N GLU A 142 -8.41 -23.72 -11.64
CA GLU A 142 -9.03 -24.55 -12.68
C GLU A 142 -10.55 -24.61 -12.49
N LEU A 143 -10.99 -24.86 -11.26
CA LEU A 143 -12.40 -24.88 -10.88
C LEU A 143 -13.09 -23.54 -11.15
N TYR A 144 -12.46 -22.42 -10.78
CA TYR A 144 -12.95 -21.08 -11.13
C TYR A 144 -13.15 -20.93 -12.64
N ASN A 145 -12.14 -21.29 -13.44
CA ASN A 145 -12.22 -21.17 -14.89
C ASN A 145 -13.24 -22.12 -15.51
N GLN A 146 -13.47 -23.28 -14.90
CA GLN A 146 -14.45 -24.27 -15.34
C GLN A 146 -15.89 -23.78 -15.07
N VAL A 147 -16.16 -23.29 -13.86
CA VAL A 147 -17.52 -22.87 -13.46
C VAL A 147 -17.85 -21.47 -13.99
N LEU A 148 -16.94 -20.52 -13.83
CA LEU A 148 -17.18 -19.10 -14.07
C LEU A 148 -16.56 -18.56 -15.36
N GLY A 149 -15.63 -19.29 -16.00
CA GLY A 149 -14.87 -18.79 -17.15
C GLY A 149 -15.67 -18.54 -18.42
N GLY A 150 -16.95 -18.95 -18.49
CA GLY A 150 -17.88 -18.59 -19.55
C GLY A 150 -18.64 -17.27 -19.31
N LYS A 151 -18.63 -16.75 -18.08
CA LYS A 151 -19.34 -15.53 -17.66
C LYS A 151 -18.39 -14.43 -17.18
N LEU A 152 -17.31 -14.81 -16.51
CA LEU A 152 -16.28 -13.93 -15.95
C LEU A 152 -14.93 -14.14 -16.66
N ALA A 153 -14.05 -13.15 -16.52
CA ALA A 153 -12.71 -13.21 -17.10
C ALA A 153 -11.90 -14.38 -16.51
N ARG A 154 -11.29 -15.20 -17.37
CA ARG A 154 -10.51 -16.36 -16.95
C ARG A 154 -9.22 -15.95 -16.25
N CYS A 155 -8.87 -16.68 -15.19
CA CYS A 155 -7.59 -16.56 -14.51
C CYS A 155 -6.53 -17.40 -15.24
N LEU A 156 -5.62 -16.75 -15.97
CA LEU A 156 -4.58 -17.43 -16.77
C LEU A 156 -3.37 -17.91 -15.95
N GLY A 157 -3.23 -17.48 -14.69
CA GLY A 157 -2.14 -17.91 -13.83
C GLY A 157 -2.27 -17.39 -12.40
N LEU A 158 -1.62 -18.09 -11.47
CA LEU A 158 -1.55 -17.68 -10.07
C LEU A 158 -0.26 -16.91 -9.79
N THR A 159 -0.42 -15.66 -9.33
CA THR A 159 0.68 -14.87 -8.77
C THR A 159 0.86 -15.18 -7.29
N GLU A 160 1.99 -14.78 -6.70
CA GLU A 160 2.19 -14.90 -5.24
C GLU A 160 1.12 -14.15 -4.42
N LYS A 161 0.59 -13.06 -4.99
CA LYS A 161 -0.54 -12.33 -4.40
C LYS A 161 -1.78 -13.22 -4.31
N HIS A 162 -2.10 -13.99 -5.35
CA HIS A 162 -3.22 -14.93 -5.34
C HIS A 162 -2.99 -16.04 -4.32
N ARG A 163 -1.79 -16.64 -4.30
CA ARG A 163 -1.44 -17.72 -3.35
C ARG A 163 -1.58 -17.29 -1.90
N ARG A 164 -1.04 -16.11 -1.55
CA ARG A 164 -1.19 -15.54 -0.20
C ARG A 164 -2.65 -15.35 0.20
N LYS A 165 -3.52 -14.91 -0.72
CA LYS A 165 -4.94 -14.72 -0.44
C LYS A 165 -5.67 -16.05 -0.25
N ILE A 166 -5.40 -17.04 -1.11
CA ILE A 166 -5.95 -18.40 -0.96
C ILE A 166 -5.49 -19.01 0.38
N ARG A 167 -4.23 -18.84 0.76
CA ARG A 167 -3.69 -19.25 2.06
C ARG A 167 -4.41 -18.58 3.24
N ALA A 168 -4.68 -17.27 3.13
CA ALA A 168 -5.48 -16.57 4.13
C ALA A 168 -6.93 -17.10 4.21
N CYS A 169 -7.52 -17.49 3.08
CA CYS A 169 -8.84 -18.13 3.04
C CYS A 169 -8.81 -19.52 3.68
N HIS A 170 -7.80 -20.32 3.39
CA HIS A 170 -7.61 -21.66 3.96
C HIS A 170 -7.58 -21.61 5.50
N ASN A 171 -6.95 -20.58 6.06
CA ASN A 171 -6.85 -20.39 7.51
C ASN A 171 -7.98 -19.52 8.11
N LEU A 172 -9.02 -19.18 7.33
CA LEU A 172 -10.16 -18.41 7.80
C LEU A 172 -11.00 -19.24 8.78
N LYS A 173 -11.19 -18.70 9.98
CA LYS A 173 -11.99 -19.33 11.04
C LYS A 173 -13.32 -18.59 11.19
N LEU A 174 -14.43 -19.27 10.95
CA LEU A 174 -15.79 -18.76 11.18
C LEU A 174 -16.48 -19.65 12.22
N GLU A 175 -17.07 -19.04 13.24
CA GLU A 175 -17.77 -19.74 14.34
C GLU A 175 -16.94 -20.89 14.96
N GLY A 176 -15.62 -20.72 15.01
CA GLY A 176 -14.72 -21.73 15.57
C GLY A 176 -14.22 -22.80 14.60
N LYS A 177 -14.71 -22.84 13.35
CA LYS A 177 -14.35 -23.86 12.34
C LYS A 177 -13.53 -23.28 11.18
N PHE A 178 -12.65 -24.08 10.60
CA PHE A 178 -11.89 -23.67 9.41
C PHE A 178 -12.67 -24.03 8.15
N VAL A 179 -13.69 -23.24 7.84
CA VAL A 179 -14.69 -23.55 6.80
C VAL A 179 -14.08 -23.93 5.43
N VAL A 180 -13.03 -23.22 5.00
CA VAL A 180 -12.38 -23.46 3.71
C VAL A 180 -11.46 -24.68 3.76
N ARG A 181 -10.72 -24.86 4.86
CA ARG A 181 -9.82 -26.01 5.06
C ARG A 181 -10.60 -27.32 5.19
N GLU A 182 -11.66 -27.30 5.99
CA GLU A 182 -12.52 -28.46 6.22
C GLU A 182 -13.38 -28.77 4.99
N GLY A 183 -13.87 -27.74 4.28
CA GLY A 183 -14.67 -27.91 3.07
C GLY A 183 -13.87 -28.19 1.79
N GLY A 184 -12.56 -27.92 1.78
CA GLY A 184 -11.66 -28.23 0.68
C GLY A 184 -12.11 -27.66 -0.67
N LEU A 185 -12.03 -28.46 -1.74
CA LEU A 185 -12.49 -28.03 -3.08
C LEU A 185 -14.01 -27.89 -3.17
N SER A 186 -14.78 -28.70 -2.45
CA SER A 186 -16.26 -28.63 -2.48
C SER A 186 -16.78 -27.30 -1.97
N PHE A 187 -16.08 -26.69 -1.00
CA PHE A 187 -16.38 -25.32 -0.58
C PHE A 187 -16.26 -24.33 -1.74
N TRP A 188 -15.17 -24.39 -2.51
CA TRP A 188 -14.96 -23.50 -3.65
C TRP A 188 -15.94 -23.75 -4.78
N GLU A 189 -16.31 -25.01 -5.01
CA GLU A 189 -17.34 -25.38 -5.98
C GLU A 189 -18.69 -24.76 -5.62
N GLY A 190 -19.13 -24.91 -4.36
CA GLY A 190 -20.36 -24.28 -3.86
C GLY A 190 -20.30 -22.76 -4.04
N LEU A 191 -19.23 -22.13 -3.55
CA LEU A 191 -19.03 -20.68 -3.66
C LEU A 191 -19.11 -20.20 -5.11
N PHE A 192 -18.46 -20.87 -6.06
CA PHE A 192 -18.48 -20.46 -7.46
C PHE A 192 -19.82 -20.71 -8.15
N ASN A 193 -20.57 -21.74 -7.74
CA ASN A 193 -21.95 -21.93 -8.20
C ASN A 193 -22.87 -20.83 -7.66
N ASP A 194 -22.74 -20.45 -6.38
CA ASP A 194 -23.53 -19.34 -5.80
C ASP A 194 -23.28 -18.00 -6.53
N VAL A 195 -22.06 -17.79 -7.05
CA VAL A 195 -21.75 -16.61 -7.88
C VAL A 195 -22.55 -16.59 -9.18
N LEU A 196 -22.87 -17.75 -9.77
CA LEU A 196 -23.69 -17.81 -10.99
C LEU A 196 -25.12 -17.33 -10.75
N ASP A 197 -25.62 -17.48 -9.52
CA ASP A 197 -26.95 -17.03 -9.12
C ASP A 197 -26.99 -15.55 -8.70
N CYS A 198 -25.85 -14.84 -8.77
CA CYS A 198 -25.74 -13.43 -8.37
C CYS A 198 -25.46 -12.49 -9.55
N PRO A 199 -26.49 -11.86 -10.15
CA PRO A 199 -26.34 -10.90 -11.25
C PRO A 199 -25.35 -9.77 -10.96
N PHE A 200 -25.32 -9.30 -9.70
CA PHE A 200 -24.42 -8.24 -9.28
C PHE A 200 -22.95 -8.63 -9.49
N LEU A 201 -22.57 -9.87 -9.18
CA LEU A 201 -21.18 -10.35 -9.31
C LEU A 201 -20.81 -10.69 -10.76
N LEU A 202 -21.80 -10.98 -11.61
CA LEU A 202 -21.60 -11.31 -13.03
C LEU A 202 -21.48 -10.09 -13.95
N GLY A 203 -21.60 -8.86 -13.42
CA GLY A 203 -21.58 -7.66 -14.26
C GLY A 203 -22.91 -7.32 -14.91
N THR A 204 -23.97 -8.10 -14.66
CA THR A 204 -25.35 -7.77 -15.07
C THR A 204 -25.97 -6.79 -14.07
N ASN A 205 -25.28 -5.66 -13.85
CA ASN A 205 -25.69 -4.57 -12.99
C ASN A 205 -25.54 -3.22 -13.72
N ASN A 206 -26.16 -2.17 -13.17
CA ASN A 206 -26.16 -0.82 -13.77
C ASN A 206 -24.78 -0.17 -13.87
N ARG A 207 -23.73 -0.80 -13.33
CA ARG A 207 -22.36 -0.29 -13.28
C ARG A 207 -21.39 -1.13 -14.12
N ALA A 208 -21.88 -2.17 -14.80
CA ALA A 208 -21.08 -3.13 -15.56
C ALA A 208 -19.88 -3.70 -14.76
N TRP A 209 -19.97 -3.73 -13.42
CA TRP A 209 -18.89 -4.22 -12.58
C TRP A 209 -19.05 -5.73 -12.38
N ALA A 210 -18.03 -6.52 -12.71
CA ALA A 210 -18.02 -7.95 -12.49
C ALA A 210 -16.89 -8.35 -11.52
N ALA A 211 -17.13 -9.39 -10.73
CA ALA A 211 -16.13 -9.96 -9.85
C ALA A 211 -15.03 -10.67 -10.67
N ASP A 212 -13.81 -10.66 -10.15
CA ASP A 212 -12.68 -11.40 -10.69
C ASP A 212 -12.23 -12.50 -9.71
N PHE A 213 -11.29 -13.33 -10.16
CA PHE A 213 -10.71 -14.39 -9.33
C PHE A 213 -10.14 -13.85 -8.01
N GLU A 214 -9.48 -12.69 -8.05
CA GLU A 214 -8.86 -12.08 -6.87
C GLU A 214 -9.91 -11.64 -5.83
N PHE A 215 -11.04 -11.11 -6.28
CA PHE A 215 -12.16 -10.70 -5.44
C PHE A 215 -12.78 -11.89 -4.72
N LEU A 216 -13.03 -12.99 -5.43
CA LEU A 216 -13.67 -14.19 -4.88
C LEU A 216 -12.73 -14.97 -3.94
N THR A 217 -11.42 -14.87 -4.13
CA THR A 217 -10.41 -15.58 -3.31
C THR A 217 -9.88 -14.75 -2.13
N THR A 218 -10.64 -13.76 -1.65
CA THR A 218 -10.27 -12.96 -0.48
C THR A 218 -11.10 -13.34 0.74
N ALA A 219 -10.43 -13.59 1.88
CA ALA A 219 -11.07 -14.04 3.13
C ALA A 219 -12.24 -13.15 3.59
N ALA A 220 -12.06 -11.82 3.49
CA ALA A 220 -13.11 -10.85 3.83
C ALA A 220 -14.35 -10.96 2.93
N ASN A 221 -14.19 -11.35 1.67
CA ASN A 221 -15.32 -11.53 0.76
C ASN A 221 -15.97 -12.89 0.96
N ILE A 222 -15.20 -13.96 1.20
CA ILE A 222 -15.74 -15.26 1.61
C ILE A 222 -16.64 -15.12 2.83
N GLN A 223 -16.21 -14.38 3.85
CA GLN A 223 -17.05 -14.12 5.02
C GLN A 223 -18.38 -13.46 4.62
N LYS A 224 -18.35 -12.47 3.71
CA LYS A 224 -19.59 -11.83 3.22
C LYS A 224 -20.50 -12.80 2.47
N PHE A 225 -19.96 -13.74 1.69
CA PHE A 225 -20.74 -14.79 1.06
C PHE A 225 -21.42 -15.68 2.11
N MET A 226 -20.66 -16.12 3.11
CA MET A 226 -21.21 -16.94 4.20
C MET A 226 -22.23 -16.20 5.06
N GLU A 227 -22.14 -14.87 5.14
CA GLU A 227 -23.15 -14.01 5.79
C GLU A 227 -24.38 -13.72 4.90
N GLY A 228 -24.46 -14.31 3.70
CA GLY A 228 -25.59 -14.13 2.77
C GLY A 228 -25.68 -12.73 2.16
N LYS A 229 -24.60 -11.94 2.15
CA LYS A 229 -24.61 -10.56 1.62
C LYS A 229 -24.83 -10.49 0.10
N TYR A 230 -24.60 -11.59 -0.59
CA TYR A 230 -24.74 -11.69 -2.04
C TYR A 230 -25.88 -12.61 -2.48
N ASP A 231 -26.65 -13.14 -1.52
CA ASP A 231 -27.84 -13.95 -1.81
C ASP A 231 -28.85 -13.07 -2.56
N ALA A 232 -29.46 -13.62 -3.61
CA ALA A 232 -30.49 -12.93 -4.36
C ALA A 232 -31.65 -12.58 -3.41
N ARG A 233 -31.84 -11.27 -3.16
CA ARG A 233 -33.05 -10.74 -2.53
C ARG A 233 -34.10 -10.42 -3.58
#